data_AF-A0A8C6WDK1-F1
#
_entry.id   AF-A0A8C6WDK1-F1
#
_cell.length_a   1.000
_cell.length_b   1.000
_cell.length_c   1.000
_cell.angle_alpha   90.00
_cell.angle_beta   90.00
_cell.angle_gamma   90.00
#
_symmetry.space_group_name_H-M   'P 1'
#
loop_
_entity.id
_entity.type
_entity.pdbx_description
1 polymer ?
#
loop_
_entity_poly.entity_id
_entity_poly.type
_entity_poly.pdbx_seq_one_letter_code
_entity_poly.pdbx_strand_id
1 'polypeptide(L)'
;MQRPEAWPRPHPGEGTAAAQIGGPAPPTRAGEPSGLRIQEPSLYTIKAVFILDNDGQRLLAKYYDDTFPSMKEQMIFEKNVFNKTSRTESEIAFFGGMTIIYKSSIDLFLYVVGSSSENELMLMSVLTCLFDSLSHILRKNVEKRWLLENMDGAFLVLDEIVDGGVILECDPQQVIQKVNFRTDDSGLTEQSVTQVLQSAKEQIKWSLLK
;
A
#
# COMPACT_ATOMS: atom_id res chain seq x y z
N MET A 1 -18.30 -51.73 -1.42
CA MET A 1 -18.89 -52.71 -2.34
C MET A 1 -20.35 -52.86 -1.96
N GLN A 2 -21.24 -52.34 -2.82
CA GLN A 2 -22.65 -52.72 -3.06
C GLN A 2 -23.67 -52.84 -1.89
N ARG A 3 -24.65 -51.91 -1.94
CA ARG A 3 -26.11 -52.11 -1.69
C ARG A 3 -26.66 -53.35 -2.46
N PRO A 4 -27.86 -53.93 -2.21
CA PRO A 4 -29.14 -53.21 -1.97
C PRO A 4 -30.22 -53.98 -1.15
N GLU A 5 -31.39 -53.37 -0.92
CA GLU A 5 -32.79 -53.90 -1.07
C GLU A 5 -33.73 -52.69 -0.85
N ALA A 6 -34.34 -52.09 -1.88
CA ALA A 6 -35.52 -52.47 -2.66
C ALA A 6 -36.86 -52.20 -1.94
N TRP A 7 -37.53 -51.10 -2.31
CA TRP A 7 -38.97 -50.88 -2.10
C TRP A 7 -39.60 -50.46 -3.44
N PRO A 8 -40.82 -50.89 -3.78
CA PRO A 8 -41.27 -51.03 -5.17
C PRO A 8 -41.82 -49.74 -5.78
N ARG A 9 -41.72 -49.68 -7.11
CA ARG A 9 -42.36 -48.66 -7.96
C ARG A 9 -43.79 -49.07 -8.32
N PRO A 10 -44.68 -48.10 -8.56
CA PRO A 10 -45.77 -48.25 -9.52
C PRO A 10 -45.48 -47.41 -10.79
N HIS A 11 -45.75 -48.01 -11.95
CA HIS A 11 -45.89 -47.34 -13.26
C HIS A 11 -47.39 -47.40 -13.70
N PRO A 12 -47.81 -46.91 -14.88
CA PRO A 12 -48.51 -45.63 -15.02
C PRO A 12 -49.90 -45.78 -15.68
N GLY A 13 -50.73 -44.72 -15.64
CA GLY A 13 -51.97 -44.68 -16.42
C GLY A 13 -52.60 -43.29 -16.45
N GLU A 14 -52.58 -42.67 -17.64
CA GLU A 14 -53.53 -41.74 -18.29
C GLU A 14 -54.38 -40.82 -17.38
N GLY A 15 -54.41 -39.48 -17.46
CA GLY A 15 -54.31 -38.58 -18.60
C GLY A 15 -55.69 -37.96 -18.89
N THR A 16 -55.97 -36.72 -18.44
CA THR A 16 -56.83 -35.70 -19.13
C THR A 16 -57.07 -34.44 -18.29
N ALA A 17 -56.76 -33.28 -18.90
CA ALA A 17 -57.49 -32.01 -18.95
C ALA A 17 -57.88 -31.20 -17.68
N ALA A 18 -57.41 -29.93 -17.70
CA ALA A 18 -58.09 -28.68 -17.35
C ALA A 18 -58.47 -28.37 -15.88
N ALA A 19 -57.85 -27.33 -15.31
CA ALA A 19 -58.51 -26.08 -14.85
C ALA A 19 -57.59 -25.31 -13.89
N GLN A 20 -57.42 -24.01 -14.16
CA GLN A 20 -56.74 -23.05 -13.28
C GLN A 20 -57.56 -22.83 -12.00
N ILE A 21 -56.92 -22.95 -10.83
CA ILE A 21 -57.36 -22.31 -9.59
C ILE A 21 -56.10 -21.77 -8.91
N GLY A 22 -56.07 -20.45 -8.70
CA GLY A 22 -54.95 -19.73 -8.11
C GLY A 22 -54.65 -20.19 -6.68
N GLY A 23 -53.42 -20.62 -6.45
CA GLY A 23 -52.84 -20.80 -5.12
C GLY A 23 -52.08 -19.54 -4.67
N PRO A 24 -52.05 -19.22 -3.37
CA PRO A 24 -51.43 -18.00 -2.87
C PRO A 24 -49.91 -18.05 -3.07
N ALA A 25 -49.33 -16.89 -3.40
CA ALA A 25 -47.89 -16.68 -3.50
C ALA A 25 -47.16 -17.14 -2.22
N PRO A 26 -45.93 -17.68 -2.32
CA PRO A 26 -45.14 -18.01 -1.15
C PRO A 26 -44.90 -16.74 -0.32
N PRO A 27 -44.91 -16.81 1.02
CA PRO A 27 -44.73 -15.64 1.86
C PRO A 27 -43.36 -15.03 1.57
N THR A 28 -43.40 -13.75 1.19
CA THR A 28 -42.26 -12.85 1.08
C THR A 28 -41.42 -13.04 2.34
N ARG A 29 -40.23 -13.62 2.17
CA ARG A 29 -39.26 -13.81 3.25
C ARG A 29 -39.02 -12.42 3.83
N ALA A 30 -39.55 -12.19 5.03
CA ALA A 30 -39.42 -10.95 5.76
C ALA A 30 -37.94 -10.57 5.75
N GLY A 31 -37.65 -9.33 5.32
CA GLY A 31 -36.30 -8.82 5.19
C GLY A 31 -35.52 -9.11 6.46
N GLU A 32 -34.46 -9.90 6.33
CA GLU A 32 -33.42 -9.93 7.34
C GLU A 32 -33.01 -8.47 7.57
N PRO A 33 -32.94 -8.01 8.84
CA PRO A 33 -32.39 -6.70 9.09
C PRO A 33 -31.01 -6.70 8.43
N SER A 34 -30.73 -5.67 7.62
CA SER A 34 -29.41 -5.40 7.05
C SER A 34 -28.44 -5.21 8.22
N GLY A 35 -28.02 -6.32 8.82
CA GLY A 35 -27.00 -6.36 9.83
C GLY A 35 -25.81 -5.65 9.25
N LEU A 36 -25.15 -4.84 10.07
CA LEU A 36 -23.84 -4.28 9.77
C LEU A 36 -23.00 -5.40 9.14
N ARG A 37 -22.85 -5.37 7.81
CA ARG A 37 -21.89 -6.25 7.14
C ARG A 37 -20.55 -5.69 7.54
N ILE A 38 -20.00 -6.23 8.62
CA ILE A 38 -18.61 -6.03 8.97
C ILE A 38 -17.85 -6.52 7.73
N GLN A 39 -17.27 -5.58 7.01
CA GLN A 39 -16.45 -5.88 5.85
C GLN A 39 -15.33 -6.79 6.33
N GLU A 40 -15.19 -7.96 5.68
CA GLU A 40 -14.13 -8.89 6.06
C GLU A 40 -12.77 -8.19 5.92
N PRO A 41 -11.88 -8.33 6.93
CA PRO A 41 -10.58 -7.70 6.87
C PRO A 41 -9.80 -8.22 5.66
N SER A 42 -9.30 -7.30 4.84
CA SER A 42 -8.48 -7.57 3.66
C SER A 42 -7.05 -7.15 3.92
N LEU A 43 -6.09 -7.90 3.40
CA LEU A 43 -4.68 -7.50 3.37
C LEU A 43 -4.40 -6.48 2.24
N TYR A 44 -5.28 -6.42 1.23
CA TYR A 44 -5.17 -5.54 0.08
C TYR A 44 -5.72 -4.14 0.41
N THR A 45 -4.93 -3.38 1.15
CA THR A 45 -5.31 -2.05 1.64
C THR A 45 -4.92 -0.95 0.66
N ILE A 46 -3.74 -1.04 0.06
CA ILE A 46 -3.18 0.05 -0.74
C ILE A 46 -3.69 -0.08 -2.17
N LYS A 47 -4.42 0.94 -2.63
CA LYS A 47 -4.91 1.02 -4.02
C LYS A 47 -3.88 1.66 -4.93
N ALA A 48 -3.20 2.70 -4.46
CA ALA A 48 -2.17 3.39 -5.21
C ALA A 48 -1.18 4.12 -4.32
N VAL A 49 0.03 4.30 -4.82
CA VAL A 49 1.05 5.21 -4.29
C VAL A 49 1.60 6.02 -5.46
N PHE A 50 1.65 7.34 -5.33
CA PHE A 50 2.21 8.19 -6.37
C PHE A 50 2.86 9.45 -5.81
N ILE A 51 3.80 9.97 -6.58
CA ILE A 51 4.57 11.18 -6.28
C ILE A 51 4.41 12.14 -7.46
N LEU A 52 3.95 13.36 -7.16
CA LEU A 52 3.79 14.44 -8.11
C LEU A 52 4.78 15.57 -7.81
N ASP A 53 5.12 16.36 -8.82
CA ASP A 53 5.83 17.62 -8.61
C ASP A 53 4.89 18.78 -8.25
N ASN A 54 5.47 19.96 -8.07
CA ASN A 54 4.75 21.20 -7.74
C ASN A 54 3.78 21.70 -8.83
N ASP A 55 3.86 21.15 -10.05
CA ASP A 55 2.93 21.44 -11.14
C ASP A 55 1.85 20.35 -11.30
N GLY A 56 1.86 19.35 -10.40
CA GLY A 56 0.96 18.20 -10.45
C GLY A 56 1.33 17.17 -11.52
N GLN A 57 2.55 17.22 -12.06
CA GLN A 57 3.04 16.23 -13.02
C GLN A 57 3.53 14.98 -12.28
N ARG A 58 3.18 13.81 -12.82
CA ARG A 58 3.58 12.52 -12.28
C ARG A 58 5.09 12.32 -12.40
N LEU A 59 5.74 12.02 -11.29
CA LEU A 59 7.13 11.56 -11.24
C LEU A 59 7.20 10.04 -11.04
N LEU A 60 6.37 9.51 -10.13
CA LEU A 60 6.27 8.09 -9.81
C LEU A 60 4.80 7.72 -9.57
N ALA A 61 4.35 6.57 -10.05
CA ALA A 61 3.05 6.02 -9.67
C ALA A 61 3.03 4.49 -9.76
N LYS A 62 2.44 3.84 -8.76
CA LYS A 62 2.02 2.43 -8.78
C LYS A 62 0.56 2.34 -8.35
N TYR A 63 -0.22 1.61 -9.15
CA TYR A 63 -1.62 1.26 -8.87
C TYR A 63 -1.69 -0.25 -8.71
N TYR A 64 -2.34 -0.72 -7.66
CA TYR A 64 -2.31 -2.13 -7.24
C TYR A 64 -3.62 -2.87 -7.49
N ASP A 65 -4.64 -2.19 -8.01
CA ASP A 65 -5.91 -2.79 -8.42
C ASP A 65 -6.48 -2.16 -9.70
N ASP A 66 -7.60 -2.71 -10.16
CA ASP A 66 -8.29 -2.29 -11.38
C ASP A 66 -9.24 -1.10 -11.18
N THR A 67 -9.14 -0.33 -10.09
CA THR A 67 -9.98 0.86 -9.88
C THR A 67 -9.72 1.92 -10.97
N PHE A 68 -8.46 2.03 -11.43
CA PHE A 68 -8.04 2.94 -12.50
C PHE A 68 -7.25 2.17 -13.56
N PRO A 69 -7.94 1.41 -14.44
CA PRO A 69 -7.30 0.45 -15.33
C PRO A 69 -6.51 1.10 -16.46
N SER A 70 -6.83 2.34 -16.84
CA SER A 70 -6.11 3.07 -17.89
C SER A 70 -5.23 4.19 -17.35
N MET A 71 -4.09 4.43 -18.02
CA MET A 71 -3.22 5.58 -17.76
C MET A 71 -3.97 6.92 -17.79
N LYS A 72 -4.97 7.05 -18.66
CA LYS A 72 -5.78 8.27 -18.77
C LYS A 72 -6.60 8.51 -17.51
N GLU A 73 -7.24 7.47 -16.97
CA GLU A 73 -8.04 7.58 -15.74
C GLU A 73 -7.16 7.88 -14.53
N GLN A 74 -5.99 7.24 -14.44
CA GLN A 74 -5.00 7.52 -13.40
C GLN A 74 -4.54 8.99 -13.42
N MET A 75 -4.20 9.53 -14.60
CA MET A 75 -3.79 10.94 -14.74
C MET A 75 -4.91 11.92 -14.37
N ILE A 76 -6.16 11.59 -14.70
CA ILE A 76 -7.33 12.38 -14.30
C ILE A 76 -7.49 12.36 -12.77
N PHE A 77 -7.36 11.18 -12.16
CA PHE A 77 -7.44 11.03 -10.71
C PHE A 77 -6.34 11.83 -10.00
N GLU A 78 -5.08 11.65 -10.39
CA GLU A 78 -3.92 12.39 -9.84
C GLU A 78 -4.12 13.90 -9.93
N LYS A 79 -4.55 14.40 -11.10
CA LYS A 79 -4.82 15.83 -11.29
C LYS A 79 -5.90 16.33 -10.33
N ASN A 80 -6.96 15.56 -10.11
CA ASN A 80 -8.05 15.93 -9.20
C ASN A 80 -7.59 15.91 -7.74
N VAL A 81 -6.79 14.92 -7.35
CA VAL A 81 -6.18 14.86 -6.02
C VAL A 81 -5.29 16.06 -5.80
N PHE A 82 -4.35 16.33 -6.72
CA PHE A 82 -3.44 17.46 -6.64
C PHE A 82 -4.17 18.80 -6.51
N ASN A 83 -5.20 19.04 -7.33
CA ASN A 83 -6.02 20.26 -7.26
C ASN A 83 -6.70 20.42 -5.90
N LYS A 84 -7.06 19.32 -5.24
CA LYS A 84 -7.71 19.34 -3.92
C LYS A 84 -6.71 19.53 -2.78
N THR A 85 -5.49 19.02 -2.90
CA THR A 85 -4.54 18.93 -1.78
C THR A 85 -3.41 19.95 -1.81
N SER A 86 -3.00 20.43 -2.99
CA SER A 86 -1.80 21.26 -3.18
C SER A 86 -1.80 22.59 -2.41
N ARG A 87 -2.98 23.07 -2.00
CA ARG A 87 -3.16 24.36 -1.29
C ARG A 87 -3.62 24.19 0.16
N THR A 88 -3.59 22.96 0.69
CA THR A 88 -4.12 22.64 2.01
C THR A 88 -3.01 22.07 2.88
N GLU A 89 -2.95 22.50 4.14
CA GLU A 89 -1.99 22.01 5.14
C GLU A 89 -2.46 20.72 5.82
N SER A 90 -3.52 20.09 5.33
CA SER A 90 -4.03 18.84 5.88
C SER A 90 -3.16 17.68 5.38
N GLU A 91 -3.15 16.57 6.11
CA GLU A 91 -2.44 15.35 5.70
C GLU A 91 -3.40 14.28 5.14
N ILE A 92 -4.71 14.54 5.20
CA ILE A 92 -5.76 13.58 4.84
C ILE A 92 -6.80 14.26 3.94
N ALA A 93 -7.19 13.58 2.87
CA ALA A 93 -8.26 14.00 1.98
C ALA A 93 -9.13 12.81 1.57
N PHE A 94 -10.40 13.09 1.30
CA PHE A 94 -11.34 12.11 0.76
C PHE A 94 -11.76 12.51 -0.65
N PHE A 95 -11.67 11.58 -1.60
CA PHE A 95 -12.08 11.81 -2.99
C PHE A 95 -12.48 10.51 -3.67
N GLY A 96 -13.61 10.49 -4.38
CA GLY A 96 -14.04 9.34 -5.17
C GLY A 96 -14.25 8.04 -4.36
N GLY A 97 -14.67 8.13 -3.10
CA GLY A 97 -14.79 6.95 -2.23
C GLY A 97 -13.45 6.36 -1.79
N MET A 98 -12.38 7.15 -1.85
CA MET A 98 -11.06 6.79 -1.38
C MET A 98 -10.59 7.71 -0.26
N THR A 99 -9.76 7.13 0.60
CA THR A 99 -9.00 7.83 1.63
C THR A 99 -7.60 8.07 1.06
N ILE A 100 -7.18 9.33 1.07
CA ILE A 100 -5.89 9.77 0.51
C ILE A 100 -5.09 10.40 1.65
N ILE A 101 -3.97 9.80 1.99
CA ILE A 101 -2.99 10.39 2.91
C ILE A 101 -1.87 11.00 2.08
N TYR A 102 -1.46 12.22 2.41
CA TYR A 102 -0.46 12.93 1.61
C TYR A 102 0.46 13.80 2.44
N LYS A 103 1.64 14.04 1.88
CA LYS A 103 2.67 14.90 2.46
C LYS A 103 3.37 15.65 1.34
N SER A 104 3.55 16.96 1.53
CA SER A 104 4.37 17.78 0.64
C SER A 104 5.77 18.00 1.22
N SER A 105 6.77 18.16 0.35
CA SER A 105 8.13 18.50 0.71
C SER A 105 8.79 19.28 -0.42
N ILE A 106 9.16 20.54 -0.15
CA ILE A 106 9.79 21.47 -1.11
C ILE A 106 8.95 21.63 -2.40
N ASP A 107 9.18 20.78 -3.39
CA ASP A 107 8.53 20.76 -4.70
C ASP A 107 7.95 19.38 -5.07
N LEU A 108 7.79 18.50 -4.09
CA LEU A 108 7.21 17.15 -4.19
C LEU A 108 5.92 17.01 -3.37
N PHE A 109 5.02 16.18 -3.88
CA PHE A 109 3.80 15.74 -3.20
C PHE A 109 3.71 14.22 -3.26
N LEU A 110 3.76 13.56 -2.10
CA LEU A 110 3.67 12.12 -1.95
C LEU A 110 2.28 11.74 -1.49
N TYR A 111 1.71 10.70 -2.10
CA TYR A 111 0.34 10.25 -1.85
C TYR A 111 0.28 8.74 -1.65
N VAL A 112 -0.50 8.32 -0.65
CA VAL A 112 -0.91 6.93 -0.43
C VAL A 112 -2.43 6.89 -0.44
N VAL A 113 -3.00 5.96 -1.22
CA VAL A 113 -4.44 5.86 -1.44
C VAL A 113 -4.94 4.50 -0.99
N GLY A 114 -5.99 4.50 -0.17
CA GLY A 114 -6.75 3.32 0.24
C GLY A 114 -8.24 3.47 -0.06
N SER A 115 -9.00 2.41 0.20
CA SER A 115 -10.46 2.47 0.18
C SER A 115 -11.00 3.42 1.27
N SER A 116 -12.24 3.91 1.14
CA SER A 116 -12.85 4.76 2.16
C SER A 116 -13.05 4.09 3.53
N SER A 117 -12.92 2.77 3.59
CA SER A 117 -13.05 1.97 4.81
C SER A 117 -11.70 1.62 5.46
N GLU A 118 -10.57 1.94 4.81
CA GLU A 118 -9.26 1.67 5.41
C GLU A 118 -8.98 2.56 6.60
N ASN A 119 -8.22 2.02 7.55
CA ASN A 119 -7.70 2.78 8.68
C ASN A 119 -6.65 3.80 8.20
N GLU A 120 -6.90 5.08 8.45
CA GLU A 120 -6.03 6.17 8.04
C GLU A 120 -4.63 6.08 8.65
N LEU A 121 -4.51 5.57 9.89
CA LEU A 121 -3.23 5.42 10.58
C LEU A 121 -2.32 4.39 9.88
N MET A 122 -2.91 3.38 9.27
CA MET A 122 -2.16 2.37 8.51
C MET A 122 -1.69 2.92 7.16
N LEU A 123 -2.50 3.72 6.49
CA LEU A 123 -2.06 4.45 5.29
C LEU A 123 -0.98 5.50 5.63
N MET A 124 -1.11 6.15 6.79
CA MET A 124 -0.12 7.10 7.31
C MET A 124 1.22 6.43 7.63
N SER A 125 1.23 5.21 8.18
CA SER A 125 2.49 4.50 8.44
C SER A 125 3.22 4.16 7.15
N VAL A 126 2.50 3.77 6.09
CA VAL A 126 3.06 3.57 4.74
C VAL A 126 3.66 4.86 4.19
N LEU A 127 2.91 5.98 4.25
CA LEU A 127 3.40 7.27 3.75
C LEU A 127 4.63 7.74 4.51
N THR A 128 4.63 7.60 5.84
CA THR A 128 5.75 7.97 6.71
C THR A 128 6.97 7.12 6.40
N CYS A 129 6.80 5.80 6.28
CA CYS A 129 7.87 4.88 5.91
C CYS A 129 8.48 5.23 4.55
N LEU A 130 7.65 5.51 3.55
CA LEU A 130 8.09 5.95 2.22
C LEU A 130 8.90 7.25 2.31
N PHE A 131 8.35 8.27 2.99
CA PHE A 131 9.01 9.56 3.11
C PHE A 131 10.36 9.46 3.83
N ASP A 132 10.44 8.72 4.93
CA ASP A 132 11.67 8.58 5.72
C ASP A 132 12.73 7.74 4.99
N SER A 133 12.30 6.70 4.26
CA SER A 133 13.18 5.89 3.43
C SER A 133 13.75 6.70 2.26
N LEU A 134 12.89 7.48 1.57
CA LEU A 134 13.33 8.41 0.53
C LEU A 134 14.26 9.49 1.11
N SER A 135 13.93 10.04 2.27
CA SER A 135 14.78 11.00 2.98
C SER A 135 16.17 10.44 3.26
N HIS A 136 16.29 9.15 3.57
CA HIS A 136 17.57 8.49 3.77
C HIS A 136 18.38 8.38 2.47
N ILE A 137 17.81 7.77 1.42
CA ILE A 137 18.54 7.55 0.16
C ILE A 137 18.87 8.88 -0.56
N LEU A 138 18.05 9.91 -0.37
CA LEU A 138 18.25 11.25 -0.93
C LEU A 138 19.07 12.18 -0.02
N ARG A 139 19.72 11.63 1.03
CA ARG A 139 20.59 12.39 1.95
C ARG A 139 19.91 13.65 2.52
N LYS A 140 18.66 13.50 2.94
CA LYS A 140 17.77 14.53 3.50
C LYS A 140 17.28 15.61 2.52
N ASN A 141 17.62 15.52 1.23
CA ASN A 141 17.12 16.44 0.20
C ASN A 141 15.93 15.83 -0.56
N VAL A 142 14.77 15.79 0.07
CA VAL A 142 13.53 15.25 -0.55
C VAL A 142 12.89 16.31 -1.46
N GLU A 143 13.49 16.49 -2.64
CA GLU A 143 13.02 17.39 -3.71
C GLU A 143 13.15 16.73 -5.09
N LYS A 144 12.44 17.27 -6.08
CA LYS A 144 12.31 16.73 -7.43
C LYS A 144 13.65 16.39 -8.07
N ARG A 145 14.64 17.27 -7.92
CA ARG A 145 15.98 17.07 -8.50
C ARG A 145 16.60 15.76 -8.01
N TRP A 146 16.70 15.58 -6.70
CA TRP A 146 17.36 14.41 -6.11
C TRP A 146 16.56 13.13 -6.31
N LEU A 147 15.23 13.22 -6.28
CA LEU A 147 14.36 12.08 -6.58
C LEU A 147 14.60 11.58 -8.02
N LEU A 148 14.64 12.50 -9.00
CA LEU A 148 14.89 12.16 -10.40
C LEU A 148 16.28 11.56 -10.63
N GLU A 149 17.29 12.00 -9.87
CA GLU A 149 18.64 11.44 -9.92
C GLU A 149 18.73 10.02 -9.30
N ASN A 150 17.76 9.63 -8.45
CA ASN A 150 17.75 8.34 -7.73
C ASN A 150 16.42 7.57 -7.89
N MET A 151 15.83 7.61 -9.09
CA MET A 151 14.52 6.98 -9.35
C MET A 151 14.51 5.47 -9.10
N ASP A 152 15.58 4.76 -9.46
CA ASP A 152 15.69 3.32 -9.24
C ASP A 152 15.59 2.98 -7.75
N GLY A 153 16.27 3.77 -6.91
CA GLY A 153 16.18 3.64 -5.45
C GLY A 153 14.77 3.91 -4.92
N ALA A 154 14.07 4.89 -5.48
CA ALA A 154 12.68 5.18 -5.11
C ALA A 154 11.72 4.02 -5.45
N PHE A 155 11.90 3.37 -6.61
CA PHE A 155 11.13 2.19 -6.99
C PHE A 155 11.41 1.00 -6.06
N LEU A 156 12.68 0.73 -5.75
CA LEU A 156 13.07 -0.34 -4.83
C LEU A 156 12.51 -0.12 -3.42
N VAL A 157 12.61 1.11 -2.90
CA VAL A 157 11.98 1.49 -1.62
C VAL A 157 10.48 1.19 -1.64
N LEU A 158 9.78 1.57 -2.72
CA LEU A 158 8.34 1.32 -2.80
C LEU A 158 8.01 -0.18 -2.89
N ASP A 159 8.79 -0.98 -3.62
CA ASP A 159 8.60 -2.43 -3.73
C ASP A 159 8.79 -3.15 -2.39
N GLU A 160 9.72 -2.68 -1.54
CA GLU A 160 9.90 -3.25 -0.20
C GLU A 160 8.79 -2.85 0.79
N ILE A 161 8.08 -1.75 0.54
CA ILE A 161 6.99 -1.27 1.41
C ILE A 161 5.66 -1.92 1.02
N VAL A 162 5.34 -1.99 -0.27
CA VAL A 162 4.04 -2.47 -0.77
C VAL A 162 4.23 -3.41 -1.96
N ASP A 163 3.65 -4.60 -1.89
CA ASP A 163 3.56 -5.55 -3.00
C ASP A 163 2.11 -5.96 -3.26
N GLY A 164 1.65 -5.79 -4.51
CA GLY A 164 0.29 -6.12 -4.90
C GLY A 164 -0.81 -5.45 -4.07
N GLY A 165 -0.53 -4.29 -3.43
CA GLY A 165 -1.46 -3.59 -2.55
C GLY A 165 -1.45 -4.07 -1.09
N VAL A 166 -0.61 -5.06 -0.78
CA VAL A 166 -0.34 -5.55 0.58
C VAL A 166 0.86 -4.82 1.16
N ILE A 167 0.74 -4.37 2.40
CA ILE A 167 1.83 -3.72 3.13
C ILE A 167 2.80 -4.79 3.61
N LEU A 168 4.05 -4.73 3.18
CA LEU A 168 5.12 -5.65 3.57
C LEU A 168 5.97 -5.13 4.72
N GLU A 169 6.29 -3.83 4.69
CA GLU A 169 7.15 -3.18 5.67
C GLU A 169 6.67 -1.76 5.96
N CYS A 170 6.77 -1.34 7.23
CA CYS A 170 6.46 0.02 7.66
C CYS A 170 7.60 0.67 8.47
N ASP A 171 8.67 -0.08 8.79
CA ASP A 171 9.87 0.50 9.38
C ASP A 171 10.86 0.94 8.27
N PRO A 172 11.13 2.24 8.12
CA PRO A 172 12.06 2.72 7.10
C PRO A 172 13.47 2.14 7.26
N GLN A 173 13.92 1.84 8.49
CA GLN A 173 15.24 1.24 8.70
C GLN A 173 15.33 -0.16 8.10
N GLN A 174 14.26 -0.95 8.19
CA GLN A 174 14.19 -2.28 7.59
C GLN A 174 14.15 -2.18 6.06
N VAL A 175 13.38 -1.24 5.51
CA VAL A 175 13.33 -0.98 4.05
C VAL A 175 14.72 -0.65 3.52
N ILE A 176 15.42 0.31 4.14
CA ILE A 176 16.76 0.75 3.72
C ILE A 176 17.75 -0.43 3.74
N GLN A 177 17.69 -1.27 4.78
CA GLN A 177 18.54 -2.46 4.89
C GLN A 177 18.26 -3.46 3.76
N LYS A 178 17.00 -3.71 3.42
CA LYS A 178 16.58 -4.65 2.36
C LYS A 178 16.95 -4.16 0.96
N VAL A 179 16.76 -2.87 0.69
CA VAL A 179 17.15 -2.24 -0.58
C VAL A 179 18.69 -2.26 -0.75
N ASN A 180 19.45 -2.52 0.32
CA ASN A 180 20.92 -2.58 0.33
C ASN A 180 21.51 -1.34 -0.36
N PHE A 181 20.92 -0.17 -0.06
CA PHE A 181 21.42 1.08 -0.59
C PHE A 181 22.78 1.33 0.05
N ARG A 182 23.85 1.03 -0.69
CA ARG A 182 25.18 1.51 -0.36
C ARG A 182 25.16 3.00 -0.67
N THR A 183 24.66 3.81 0.26
CA THR A 183 25.21 5.15 0.40
C THR A 183 26.72 4.93 0.44
N ASP A 184 27.48 5.54 -0.46
CA ASP A 184 28.94 5.59 -0.39
C ASP A 184 29.33 6.29 0.91
N ASP A 185 29.21 5.56 2.01
CA ASP A 185 29.64 5.91 3.34
C ASP A 185 31.09 5.44 3.46
N SER A 186 31.91 5.95 2.54
CA SER A 186 33.36 5.88 2.61
C SER A 186 33.90 6.54 3.90
N GLY A 187 33.04 7.17 4.72
CA GLY A 187 33.41 7.80 5.99
C GLY A 187 33.15 6.98 7.25
N LEU A 188 32.13 6.12 7.31
CA LEU A 188 31.76 5.46 8.59
C LEU A 188 32.68 4.27 8.93
N THR A 189 33.13 3.51 7.93
CA THR A 189 34.14 2.47 8.14
C THR A 189 35.50 3.05 8.53
N GLU A 190 35.86 4.22 8.00
CA GLU A 190 37.11 4.88 8.37
C GLU A 190 37.09 5.39 9.82
N GLN A 191 35.97 5.91 10.31
CA GLN A 191 35.87 6.39 11.69
C GLN A 191 35.99 5.24 12.72
N SER A 192 35.35 4.10 12.47
CA SER A 192 35.45 2.93 13.34
C SER A 192 36.86 2.33 13.34
N VAL A 193 37.48 2.19 12.16
CA VAL A 193 38.85 1.66 12.03
C VAL A 193 39.87 2.62 12.67
N THR A 194 39.71 3.93 12.50
CA THR A 194 40.58 4.93 13.11
C THR A 194 40.49 4.89 14.64
N GLN A 195 39.29 4.73 15.20
CA GLN A 195 39.09 4.63 16.64
C GLN A 195 39.70 3.33 17.22
N VAL A 196 39.52 2.20 16.54
CA VAL A 196 40.13 0.92 16.94
C VAL A 196 41.66 0.98 16.86
N LEU A 197 42.21 1.60 15.81
CA LEU A 197 43.66 1.77 15.64
C LEU A 197 44.24 2.71 16.72
N GLN A 198 43.51 3.76 17.09
CA GLN A 198 43.89 4.68 18.17
C GLN A 198 43.94 3.94 19.52
N SER A 199 42.92 3.15 19.84
CA SER A 199 42.89 2.35 21.07
C SER A 199 43.99 1.28 21.11
N ALA A 200 44.27 0.61 19.98
CA ALA A 200 45.36 -0.36 19.88
C ALA A 200 46.74 0.30 20.10
N LYS A 201 46.96 1.49 19.51
CA LYS A 201 48.20 2.26 19.70
C LYS A 201 48.42 2.65 21.17
N GLU A 202 47.37 3.05 21.87
CA GLU A 202 47.44 3.38 23.29
C GLU A 202 47.77 2.15 24.15
N GLN A 203 47.15 1.00 23.87
CA GLN A 203 47.47 -0.24 24.58
C GLN A 203 48.93 -0.68 24.38
N ILE A 204 49.47 -0.56 23.18
CA ILE A 204 50.89 -0.87 22.89
C ILE A 204 51.81 0.08 23.66
N LYS A 205 51.48 1.38 23.70
CA LYS A 205 52.27 2.38 24.44
C LYS A 205 52.36 2.04 25.93
N TRP A 206 51.24 1.63 26.55
CA TRP A 206 51.23 1.22 27.96
C TRP A 206 51.98 -0.09 28.19
N SER A 207 51.95 -1.02 27.23
CA SER A 207 52.69 -2.29 27.31
C SER A 207 54.22 -2.12 27.20
N LEU A 208 54.70 -1.02 26.60
CA LEU A 208 56.14 -0.74 26.42
C LEU A 208 56.74 0.12 27.55
N LEU A 209 55.91 0.71 28.41
CA LEU A 209 56.32 1.53 29.56
C LEU A 209 56.43 0.73 30.86
N LYS A 210 56.42 -0.60 30.78
CA LYS A 210 56.57 -1.55 31.88
C LYS A 210 57.75 -2.47 31.62
#